data_AF-A0A832K7S2-F1
#
_entry.id   AF-A0A832K7S2-F1
#
_cell.length_a   1.000
_cell.length_b   1.000
_cell.length_c   1.000
_cell.angle_alpha   90.00
_cell.angle_beta   90.00
_cell.angle_gamma   90.00
#
_symmetry.space_group_name_H-M   'P 1'
#
loop_
_entity.id
_entity.type
_entity.pdbx_description
1 polymer ?
#
loop_
_entity_poly.entity_id
_entity_poly.type
_entity_poly.pdbx_seq_one_letter_code
_entity_poly.pdbx_strand_id
1 'polypeptide(L)'
;MAWVLEATGRQSDIKPTLEKILSFKNLKVVGFSEDDLLWGAGNMNAHKIGFNDGVNVAIMMRMGIAEVYSNDYKHLGKLSFLKLIFD
;
A
#
# COMPACT_ATOMS: atom_id res chain seq x y z
N MET A 1 8.84 -1.98 -0.02
CA MET A 1 9.60 -3.03 -0.74
C MET A 1 10.95 -2.51 -1.24
N ALA A 2 11.00 -1.57 -2.18
CA ALA A 2 12.27 -1.00 -2.66
C ALA A 2 13.12 -0.43 -1.52
N TRP A 3 12.52 0.40 -0.66
CA TRP A 3 13.17 0.92 0.55
C TRP A 3 13.74 -0.18 1.47
N VAL A 4 13.04 -1.31 1.63
CA VAL A 4 13.52 -2.42 2.49
C VAL A 4 14.74 -3.10 1.86
N LEU A 5 14.73 -3.29 0.55
CA LEU A 5 15.87 -3.86 -0.18
C LEU A 5 17.08 -2.92 -0.12
N GLU A 6 16.87 -1.61 -0.25
CA GLU A 6 17.95 -0.62 -0.06
C GLU A 6 18.48 -0.64 1.37
N ALA A 7 17.60 -0.57 2.38
CA ALA A 7 17.99 -0.56 3.78
C ALA A 7 18.71 -1.84 4.23
N THR A 8 18.57 -2.94 3.50
CA THR A 8 19.25 -4.21 3.77
C THR A 8 20.46 -4.46 2.85
N GLY A 9 20.91 -3.45 2.10
CA GLY A 9 22.10 -3.54 1.23
C GLY A 9 21.87 -4.36 -0.05
N ARG A 10 20.62 -4.64 -0.40
CA ARG A 10 20.18 -5.47 -1.53
C ARG A 10 19.62 -4.64 -2.67
N GLN A 11 20.16 -3.44 -2.90
CA GLN A 11 19.66 -2.56 -3.97
C GLN A 11 19.70 -3.19 -5.37
N SER A 12 20.63 -4.12 -5.62
CA SER A 12 20.70 -4.91 -6.87
C SER A 12 19.44 -5.72 -7.14
N ASP A 13 18.70 -6.08 -6.10
CA ASP A 13 17.54 -6.96 -6.19
C ASP A 13 16.25 -6.19 -6.49
N ILE A 14 16.26 -4.85 -6.45
CA ILE A 14 15.07 -4.02 -6.65
C ILE A 14 14.48 -4.25 -8.05
N LYS A 15 15.29 -4.04 -9.09
CA LYS A 15 14.87 -4.20 -10.49
C LYS A 15 14.30 -5.60 -10.79
N PRO A 16 15.03 -6.71 -10.56
CA PRO A 16 14.50 -8.03 -10.87
C PRO A 16 13.24 -8.38 -10.07
N THR A 17 13.11 -7.88 -8.83
CA THR A 17 11.90 -8.15 -8.05
C THR A 17 10.70 -7.34 -8.55
N LEU A 18 10.90 -6.09 -8.97
CA LEU A 18 9.85 -5.30 -9.63
C LEU A 18 9.41 -5.94 -10.96
N GLU A 19 10.36 -6.39 -11.79
CA GLU A 19 10.07 -7.09 -13.05
C GLU A 19 9.22 -8.34 -12.81
N LYS A 20 9.55 -9.12 -11.77
CA LYS A 20 8.76 -10.29 -11.37
C LYS A 20 7.34 -9.91 -10.94
N ILE A 21 7.17 -8.86 -10.13
CA ILE A 21 5.85 -8.36 -9.72
C ILE A 21 5.04 -7.89 -10.94
N LEU A 22 5.68 -7.23 -11.90
CA LEU A 22 5.02 -6.75 -13.11
C LEU A 22 4.70 -7.85 -14.14
N SER A 23 5.30 -9.03 -14.02
CA SER A 23 4.99 -10.19 -14.88
C SER A 23 3.63 -10.84 -14.59
N PHE A 24 2.97 -10.50 -13.48
CA PHE A 24 1.65 -11.02 -13.16
C PHE A 24 0.58 -10.42 -14.09
N LYS A 25 -0.03 -11.25 -14.93
CA LYS A 25 -0.95 -10.85 -16.00
C LYS A 25 -2.13 -9.96 -15.56
N ASN A 26 -2.60 -10.14 -14.32
CA ASN A 26 -3.77 -9.43 -13.80
C ASN A 26 -3.40 -8.35 -12.76
N LEU A 27 -2.13 -7.97 -12.65
CA LEU A 27 -1.70 -6.89 -11.78
C LEU A 27 -1.76 -5.56 -12.52
N LYS A 28 -2.57 -4.61 -12.03
CA LYS A 28 -2.61 -3.23 -12.53
C LYS A 28 -1.85 -2.32 -11.58
N VAL A 29 -0.86 -1.60 -12.10
CA VAL A 29 -0.20 -0.53 -11.36
C VAL A 29 -1.09 0.71 -11.39
N VAL A 30 -1.31 1.31 -10.22
CA VAL A 30 -2.10 2.53 -10.06
C VAL A 30 -1.22 3.61 -9.46
N GLY A 31 -1.25 4.80 -10.05
CA GLY A 31 -0.58 5.98 -9.50
C GLY A 31 -1.43 6.72 -8.47
N PHE A 32 -0.79 7.57 -7.68
CA PHE A 32 -1.44 8.49 -6.75
C PHE A 32 -1.53 9.90 -7.34
N SER A 33 -2.49 10.69 -6.89
CA SER A 33 -2.60 12.14 -7.15
C SER A 33 -2.17 12.96 -5.93
N GLU A 34 -2.08 14.29 -6.09
CA GLU A 34 -1.87 15.20 -4.96
C GLU A 34 -2.99 15.11 -3.92
N ASP A 35 -4.24 14.93 -4.38
CA ASP A 35 -5.38 14.70 -3.48
C ASP A 35 -5.18 13.44 -2.62
N ASP A 36 -4.65 12.34 -3.20
CA ASP A 36 -4.39 11.12 -2.44
C ASP A 36 -3.34 11.36 -1.34
N LEU A 37 -2.39 12.28 -1.54
CA LEU A 37 -1.41 12.66 -0.52
C LEU A 37 -2.08 13.45 0.62
N LEU A 38 -2.95 14.39 0.28
CA LEU A 38 -3.69 15.19 1.26
C LEU A 38 -4.63 14.30 2.09
N TRP A 39 -5.44 13.47 1.44
CA TRP A 39 -6.30 12.49 2.10
C TRP A 39 -5.47 11.47 2.88
N GLY A 40 -4.30 11.08 2.37
CA GLY A 40 -3.39 10.19 3.05
C GLY A 40 -2.88 10.75 4.39
N ALA A 41 -2.53 12.03 4.44
CA ALA A 41 -2.20 12.72 5.68
C ALA A 41 -3.38 12.76 6.66
N GLY A 42 -4.59 12.99 6.15
CA GLY A 42 -5.83 12.91 6.93
C GLY A 42 -6.05 11.54 7.56
N ASN A 43 -5.94 10.48 6.76
CA ASN A 43 -6.10 9.09 7.19
C ASN A 43 -5.03 8.67 8.20
N MET A 44 -3.78 9.10 8.01
CA MET A 44 -2.69 8.90 8.96
C MET A 44 -3.07 9.43 10.34
N ASN A 45 -3.58 10.67 10.40
CA ASN A 45 -3.97 11.29 11.66
C ASN A 45 -5.24 10.66 12.26
N ALA A 46 -6.25 10.38 11.43
CA ALA A 46 -7.54 9.84 11.88
C ALA A 46 -7.43 8.41 12.40
N HIS A 47 -6.67 7.55 11.72
CA HIS A 47 -6.57 6.11 12.02
C HIS A 47 -5.30 5.72 12.77
N LYS A 48 -4.38 6.67 12.99
CA LYS A 48 -3.08 6.44 13.66
C LYS A 48 -2.30 5.29 12.97
N ILE A 49 -2.17 5.41 11.65
CA ILE A 49 -1.44 4.51 10.76
C ILE A 49 -0.24 5.25 10.15
N GLY A 50 0.64 4.56 9.40
CA GLY A 50 1.74 5.21 8.69
C GLY A 50 1.24 6.11 7.54
N PHE A 51 2.03 7.10 7.13
CA PHE A 51 1.66 7.98 6.01
C PHE A 51 1.39 7.19 4.71
N ASN A 52 2.29 6.27 4.37
CA ASN A 52 2.12 5.42 3.18
C ASN A 52 0.86 4.54 3.28
N ASP A 53 0.51 4.05 4.46
CA ASP A 53 -0.74 3.31 4.68
C ASP A 53 -1.95 4.22 4.50
N GLY A 54 -1.87 5.46 4.99
CA GLY A 54 -2.89 6.49 4.78
C GLY A 54 -3.12 6.80 3.30
N VAL A 55 -2.05 6.92 2.52
CA VAL A 55 -2.12 7.14 1.06
C VAL A 55 -2.72 5.90 0.37
N ASN A 56 -2.31 4.69 0.74
CA ASN A 56 -2.93 3.46 0.22
C ASN A 56 -4.43 3.42 0.50
N VAL A 57 -4.86 3.83 1.70
CA VAL A 57 -6.27 3.95 2.07
C VAL A 57 -7.00 4.97 1.19
N ALA A 58 -6.41 6.14 0.96
CA ALA A 58 -7.00 7.15 0.08
C ALA A 58 -7.21 6.62 -1.34
N ILE A 59 -6.22 5.93 -1.90
CA ILE A 59 -6.31 5.29 -3.22
C ILE A 59 -7.40 4.22 -3.24
N MET A 60 -7.45 3.34 -2.22
CA MET A 60 -8.48 2.29 -2.12
C MET A 60 -9.89 2.88 -2.07
N MET A 61 -10.10 3.94 -1.27
CA MET A 61 -11.37 4.65 -1.20
C MET A 61 -11.75 5.28 -2.54
N ARG A 62 -10.81 5.97 -3.21
CA ARG A 62 -11.01 6.56 -4.55
C ARG A 62 -11.38 5.52 -5.59
N MET A 63 -10.84 4.31 -5.48
CA MET A 63 -11.09 3.20 -6.40
C MET A 63 -12.29 2.32 -6.02
N GLY A 64 -12.94 2.57 -4.88
CA GLY A 64 -14.01 1.71 -4.37
C GLY A 64 -13.56 0.31 -3.95
N ILE A 65 -12.31 0.16 -3.50
CA ILE A 65 -11.73 -1.10 -3.03
C ILE A 65 -11.97 -1.25 -1.52
N ALA A 66 -12.57 -2.37 -1.12
CA ALA A 66 -12.86 -2.71 0.27
C ALA A 66 -12.17 -4.00 0.73
N GLU A 67 -11.30 -4.58 -0.09
CA GLU A 67 -10.51 -5.78 0.23
C GLU A 67 -9.03 -5.53 -0.08
N VAL A 68 -8.13 -5.94 0.82
CA VAL A 68 -6.68 -5.78 0.65
C VAL A 68 -5.93 -7.04 1.04
N TYR A 69 -4.94 -7.43 0.25
CA TYR A 69 -3.97 -8.45 0.65
C TYR A 69 -2.91 -7.81 1.55
N SER A 70 -3.02 -8.02 2.86
CA SER A 70 -2.07 -7.48 3.84
C SER A 70 -2.05 -8.30 5.13
N ASN A 71 -0.86 -8.48 5.69
CA ASN A 71 -0.65 -9.04 7.02
C ASN A 71 -0.53 -7.96 8.10
N ASP A 72 -0.73 -6.68 7.76
CA ASP A 72 -0.66 -5.57 8.70
C ASP A 72 -1.98 -5.37 9.47
N TYR A 73 -2.26 -6.29 10.39
CA TYR A 73 -3.41 -6.19 11.29
C TYR A 73 -3.30 -5.01 12.27
N LYS A 74 -2.09 -4.49 12.51
CA LYS A 74 -1.85 -3.41 13.46
C LYS A 74 -2.31 -2.06 12.91
N HIS A 75 -2.09 -1.80 11.63
CA HIS A 75 -2.49 -0.56 10.99
C HIS A 75 -3.81 -0.73 10.23
N LEU A 76 -3.85 -1.63 9.24
CA LEU A 76 -5.01 -1.77 8.36
C LEU A 76 -6.16 -2.53 9.02
N GLY A 77 -5.88 -3.43 9.96
CA GLY A 77 -6.91 -4.15 10.72
C GLY A 77 -7.82 -3.27 11.58
N LYS A 78 -7.47 -1.99 11.78
CA LYS A 78 -8.30 -1.00 12.49
C LYS A 78 -9.43 -0.41 11.62
N LEU A 79 -9.37 -0.62 10.31
CA LEU A 79 -10.25 0.04 9.34
C LEU A 79 -11.46 -0.84 9.09
N SER A 80 -12.61 -0.50 9.70
CA SER A 80 -13.82 -1.32 9.66
C SER A 80 -14.40 -1.54 8.25
N PHE A 81 -14.13 -0.64 7.31
CA PHE A 81 -14.57 -0.76 5.92
C PHE A 81 -13.67 -1.67 5.07
N LEU A 82 -12.51 -2.10 5.60
CA LEU A 82 -11.47 -2.79 4.86
C LEU A 82 -11.34 -4.23 5.35
N LYS A 83 -11.58 -5.19 4.47
CA LYS A 83 -11.35 -6.61 4.74
C LYS A 83 -9.91 -6.98 4.36
N LEU A 84 -9.15 -7.46 5.34
CA LEU A 84 -7.81 -8.00 5.11
C LEU A 84 -7.93 -9.45 4.63
N ILE A 85 -7.26 -9.76 3.52
CA ILE A 85 -7.11 -11.11 3.00
C ILE A 85 -5.67 -11.54 3.30
N PHE A 86 -5.52 -12.49 4.21
CA PHE A 86 -4.28 -13.20 4.44
C PHE A 86 -4.65 -14.60 4.94
N ASP A 87 -4.02 -15.62 4.36
CA ASP A 87 -4.05 -16.99 4.90
C ASP A 87 -3.11 -17.10 6.11
#